data_AF-A0A3B9SWH9-F1
#
_entry.id   AF-A0A3B9SWH9-F1
#
_cell.length_a   1.000
_cell.length_b   1.000
_cell.length_c   1.000
_cell.angle_alpha   90.00
_cell.angle_beta   90.00
_cell.angle_gamma   90.00
#
_symmetry.space_group_name_H-M   'P 1'
#
loop_
_entity.id
_entity.type
_entity.pdbx_description
1 polymer ?
#
loop_
_entity_poly.entity_id
_entity_poly.type
_entity_poly.pdbx_seq_one_letter_code
_entity_poly.pdbx_strand_id
1 'polypeptide(L)'
;MPVSGIALLCVQAFPLGCAKCGGRLLAVHSDNEEITYEFAKAFLSENRKAVSLAQLSGDKKVPEAKRSAKTLLIETFLNVEQRRMDAAEDLEPSSVTAYHLSNSGQSNPLDQRNSPLAIYHLPLEMTGFLKGVVSPVYREAWQALARRAWQLARPKKKRKGDVGIQDDDNNEPRRNLLYEDLFRLPENAAVFVQRYFLRIPQPYGDEDDPRRAYRTKEELDLISWKLTELFVEYVKESILKRFYK
;
A
#
# COMPACT_ATOMS: atom_id res chain seq x y z
N MET A 1 37.17 5.83 7.58
CA MET A 1 37.14 4.41 8.00
C MET A 1 37.00 3.56 6.76
N PRO A 2 37.78 2.48 6.58
CA PRO A 2 37.54 1.53 5.49
C PRO A 2 36.19 0.85 5.70
N VAL A 3 35.35 0.85 4.67
CA VAL A 3 34.06 0.14 4.64
C VAL A 3 34.31 -1.27 4.12
N SER A 4 33.73 -2.31 4.73
CA SER A 4 33.88 -3.67 4.23
C SER A 4 33.28 -3.80 2.83
N GLY A 5 33.86 -4.65 1.97
CA GLY A 5 33.33 -4.88 0.62
C GLY A 5 31.87 -5.35 0.63
N ILE A 6 31.50 -6.14 1.64
CA ILE A 6 30.11 -6.58 1.87
C ILE A 6 29.20 -5.40 2.17
N ALA A 7 29.60 -4.49 3.07
CA ALA A 7 28.80 -3.31 3.37
C ALA A 7 28.63 -2.39 2.16
N LEU A 8 29.69 -2.23 1.35
CA LEU A 8 29.61 -1.47 0.10
C LEU A 8 28.63 -2.13 -0.90
N LEU A 9 28.70 -3.46 -1.04
CA LEU A 9 27.77 -4.21 -1.88
C LEU A 9 26.33 -4.06 -1.41
N CYS A 10 26.06 -4.17 -0.11
CA CYS A 10 24.72 -4.00 0.45
C CYS A 10 24.15 -2.61 0.14
N VAL A 11 24.95 -1.55 0.29
CA VAL A 11 24.53 -0.18 -0.03
C VAL A 11 24.23 -0.02 -1.52
N GLN A 12 25.07 -0.58 -2.38
CA GLN A 12 24.87 -0.53 -3.83
C GLN A 12 23.67 -1.36 -4.32
N ALA A 13 23.42 -2.50 -3.68
CA ALA A 13 22.31 -3.39 -4.01
C ALA A 13 20.97 -2.99 -3.37
N PHE A 14 20.99 -2.17 -2.31
CA PHE A 14 19.80 -1.75 -1.56
C PHE A 14 18.64 -1.25 -2.45
N PRO A 15 18.85 -0.37 -3.45
CA PRO A 15 17.76 0.08 -4.31
C PRO A 15 17.07 -1.04 -5.10
N LEU A 16 17.75 -2.15 -5.37
CA LEU A 16 17.19 -3.30 -6.10
C LEU A 16 16.15 -4.04 -5.27
N GLY A 17 16.29 -4.04 -3.94
CA GLY A 17 15.32 -4.60 -2.99
C GLY A 17 14.24 -3.60 -2.55
N CYS A 18 14.19 -2.40 -3.14
CA CYS A 18 13.19 -1.38 -2.87
C CYS A 18 12.26 -1.21 -4.07
N ALA A 19 11.04 -0.75 -3.85
CA ALA A 19 10.19 -0.28 -4.96
C ALA A 19 10.41 1.22 -5.22
N LYS A 20 10.54 1.62 -6.48
CA LYS A 20 10.56 3.04 -6.86
C LYS A 20 9.12 3.53 -7.04
N CYS A 21 8.61 4.38 -6.15
CA CYS A 21 7.24 4.90 -6.25
C CYS A 21 7.18 6.40 -5.89
N GLY A 22 6.66 7.22 -6.80
CA GLY A 22 6.52 8.66 -6.60
C GLY A 22 7.87 9.37 -6.48
N GLY A 23 8.84 9.01 -7.33
CA GLY A 23 10.21 9.55 -7.31
C GLY A 23 11.05 9.18 -6.09
N ARG A 24 10.61 8.22 -5.27
CA ARG A 24 11.21 7.84 -3.99
C ARG A 24 11.38 6.32 -3.89
N LEU A 25 12.28 5.85 -3.03
CA LEU A 25 12.49 4.42 -2.76
C LEU A 25 11.65 3.98 -1.57
N LEU A 26 10.88 2.91 -1.72
CA LEU A 26 10.12 2.26 -0.66
C LEU A 26 10.85 0.99 -0.23
N ALA A 27 11.51 1.07 0.93
CA ALA A 27 12.12 -0.08 1.59
C ALA A 27 11.15 -0.61 2.66
N VAL A 28 11.05 -1.93 2.81
CA VAL A 28 10.14 -2.55 3.79
C VAL A 28 10.96 -3.42 4.74
N HIS A 29 10.59 -3.35 6.02
CA HIS A 29 11.17 -4.09 7.11
C HIS A 29 10.04 -4.66 7.98
N SER A 30 10.24 -5.87 8.48
CA SER A 30 9.36 -6.52 9.45
C SER A 30 10.21 -7.06 10.59
N ASP A 31 9.61 -7.19 11.77
CA ASP A 31 10.19 -7.95 12.89
C ASP A 31 10.32 -9.46 12.59
N ASN A 32 9.67 -9.95 11.52
CA ASN A 32 9.93 -11.24 10.91
C ASN A 32 10.82 -11.09 9.66
N GLU A 33 11.99 -11.73 9.69
CA GLU A 33 12.98 -11.62 8.60
C GLU A 33 12.47 -12.19 7.26
N GLU A 34 11.68 -13.28 7.29
CA GLU A 34 11.12 -13.89 6.09
C GLU A 34 10.20 -12.93 5.34
N ILE A 35 9.37 -12.18 6.07
CA ILE A 35 8.51 -11.15 5.48
C ILE A 35 9.37 -10.08 4.81
N THR A 36 10.43 -9.62 5.48
CA THR A 36 11.38 -8.65 4.89
C THR A 36 11.98 -9.17 3.58
N TYR A 37 12.42 -10.44 3.56
CA TYR A 37 12.97 -11.08 2.37
C TYR A 37 11.93 -11.23 1.26
N GLU A 38 10.69 -11.59 1.58
CA GLU A 38 9.62 -11.74 0.59
C GLU A 38 9.24 -10.41 -0.06
N PHE A 39 9.24 -9.30 0.69
CA PHE A 39 9.13 -7.96 0.11
C PHE A 39 10.29 -7.62 -0.82
N ALA A 40 11.53 -7.82 -0.36
CA ALA A 40 12.72 -7.52 -1.17
C ALA A 40 12.75 -8.35 -2.46
N LYS A 41 12.34 -9.63 -2.39
CA LYS A 41 12.23 -10.54 -3.53
C LYS A 41 11.14 -10.10 -4.51
N ALA A 42 9.97 -9.69 -4.01
CA ALA A 42 8.88 -9.16 -4.84
C ALA A 42 9.34 -7.90 -5.59
N PHE A 43 9.99 -6.96 -4.90
CA PHE A 43 10.49 -5.73 -5.52
C PHE A 43 11.65 -5.99 -6.48
N LEU A 44 12.58 -6.88 -6.15
CA LEU A 44 13.67 -7.27 -7.05
C LEU A 44 13.14 -7.89 -8.35
N SER A 45 12.15 -8.78 -8.24
CA SER A 45 11.51 -9.40 -9.41
C SER A 45 10.86 -8.33 -10.30
N GLU A 46 10.11 -7.40 -9.72
CA GLU A 46 9.45 -6.34 -10.48
C GLU A 46 10.45 -5.36 -11.09
N ASN A 47 11.48 -4.96 -10.34
CA ASN A 47 12.55 -4.09 -10.83
C ASN A 47 13.29 -4.73 -12.01
N ARG A 48 13.57 -6.04 -11.96
CA ARG A 48 14.20 -6.75 -13.09
C ARG A 48 13.32 -6.69 -14.34
N LYS A 49 12.02 -6.95 -14.22
CA LYS A 49 11.08 -6.84 -15.35
C LYS A 49 11.05 -5.41 -15.90
N ALA A 50 10.94 -4.41 -15.02
CA ALA A 50 10.92 -3.00 -15.38
C ALA A 50 12.20 -2.56 -16.11
N VAL A 51 13.37 -2.99 -15.65
CA VAL A 51 14.65 -2.72 -16.31
C VAL A 51 14.73 -3.40 -17.68
N SER A 52 14.34 -4.68 -17.78
CA SER A 52 14.33 -5.38 -19.06
C SER A 52 13.40 -4.72 -20.08
N LEU A 53 12.20 -4.29 -19.64
CA LEU A 53 11.27 -3.56 -20.50
C LEU A 53 11.84 -2.22 -20.95
N ALA A 54 12.44 -1.44 -20.03
CA ALA A 54 13.07 -0.15 -20.36
C ALA A 54 14.24 -0.31 -21.34
N GLN A 55 15.04 -1.38 -21.19
CA GLN A 55 16.13 -1.67 -22.13
C GLN A 55 15.62 -2.01 -23.53
N LEU A 56 14.54 -2.78 -23.62
CA LEU A 56 13.91 -3.14 -24.90
C LEU A 56 13.26 -1.94 -25.59
N SER A 57 12.68 -1.00 -24.83
CA SER A 57 12.10 0.24 -25.37
C SER A 57 13.13 1.33 -25.66
N GLY A 58 14.40 1.14 -25.27
CA GLY A 58 15.45 2.15 -25.38
C GLY A 58 15.30 3.31 -24.38
N ASP A 59 14.47 3.14 -23.35
CA ASP A 59 14.23 4.15 -22.32
C ASP A 59 15.42 4.25 -21.35
N LYS A 60 15.84 5.49 -21.09
CA LYS A 60 16.92 5.80 -20.14
C LYS A 60 16.48 5.77 -18.68
N LYS A 61 15.18 5.63 -18.41
CA LYS A 61 14.59 5.67 -17.07
C LYS A 61 13.85 4.38 -16.79
N VAL A 62 14.15 3.76 -15.65
CA VAL A 62 13.34 2.66 -15.13
C VAL A 62 11.97 3.20 -14.73
N PRO A 63 10.87 2.58 -15.21
CA PRO A 63 9.52 3.01 -14.86
C PRO A 63 9.30 2.91 -13.36
N GLU A 64 8.41 3.77 -12.85
CA GLU A 64 8.02 3.73 -11.45
C GLU A 64 6.93 2.68 -11.23
N ALA A 65 6.81 2.20 -10.00
CA ALA A 65 5.66 1.43 -9.58
C ALA A 65 4.39 2.25 -9.81
N LYS A 66 3.39 1.59 -10.40
CA LYS A 66 2.11 2.22 -10.77
C LYS A 66 1.29 2.68 -9.56
N ARG A 67 1.56 2.13 -8.37
CA ARG A 67 0.77 2.34 -7.15
C ARG A 67 1.43 3.35 -6.22
N SER A 68 0.62 4.01 -5.40
CA SER A 68 1.14 4.80 -4.26
C SER A 68 1.83 3.90 -3.24
N ALA A 69 2.76 4.47 -2.45
CA ALA A 69 3.56 3.71 -1.49
C ALA A 69 2.72 2.86 -0.51
N LYS A 70 1.67 3.43 0.09
CA LYS A 70 0.77 2.75 1.02
C LYS A 70 -0.04 1.65 0.34
N THR A 71 -0.62 1.94 -0.83
CA THR A 71 -1.36 0.95 -1.62
C THR A 71 -0.45 -0.21 -2.03
N LEU A 72 0.76 0.09 -2.54
CA LEU A 72 1.76 -0.91 -2.92
C LEU A 72 2.19 -1.78 -1.74
N LEU A 73 2.38 -1.18 -0.57
CA LEU A 73 2.73 -1.89 0.66
C LEU A 73 1.67 -2.94 1.01
N ILE A 74 0.38 -2.54 1.01
CA ILE A 74 -0.73 -3.45 1.34
C ILE A 74 -0.93 -4.51 0.27
N GLU A 75 -0.88 -4.15 -1.02
CA GLU A 75 -0.98 -5.13 -2.12
C GLU A 75 0.13 -6.18 -2.03
N THR A 76 1.37 -5.74 -1.81
CA THR A 76 2.52 -6.64 -1.71
C THR A 76 2.39 -7.51 -0.46
N PHE A 77 1.99 -6.95 0.68
CA PHE A 77 1.73 -7.71 1.91
C PHE A 77 0.69 -8.82 1.67
N LEU A 78 -0.48 -8.47 1.12
CA LEU A 78 -1.55 -9.44 0.84
C LEU A 78 -1.09 -10.53 -0.12
N ASN A 79 -0.30 -10.18 -1.15
CA ASN A 79 0.26 -11.17 -2.08
C ASN A 79 1.32 -12.08 -1.44
N VAL A 80 2.11 -11.58 -0.49
CA VAL A 80 3.05 -12.39 0.29
C VAL A 80 2.26 -13.36 1.18
N GLU A 81 1.34 -12.85 1.99
CA GLU A 81 0.54 -13.68 2.90
C GLU A 81 -0.31 -14.73 2.16
N GLN A 82 -0.86 -14.37 1.00
CA GLN A 82 -1.57 -15.32 0.15
C GLN A 82 -0.68 -16.49 -0.26
N ARG A 83 0.56 -16.22 -0.70
CA ARG A 83 1.52 -17.26 -1.10
C ARG A 83 1.96 -18.13 0.08
N ARG A 84 2.21 -17.53 1.24
CA ARG A 84 2.59 -18.27 2.46
C ARG A 84 1.48 -19.20 2.92
N MET A 85 0.23 -18.72 2.88
CA MET A 85 -0.94 -19.54 3.21
C MET A 85 -1.14 -20.68 2.21
N ASP A 86 -0.95 -20.44 0.92
CA ASP A 86 -1.04 -21.48 -0.11
C ASP A 86 0.10 -22.52 0.00
N ALA A 87 1.26 -22.10 0.50
CA ALA A 87 2.41 -22.97 0.80
C ALA A 87 2.31 -23.69 2.16
N ALA A 88 1.23 -23.46 2.93
CA ALA A 88 1.03 -23.96 4.29
C ALA A 88 2.20 -23.65 5.23
N GLU A 89 2.82 -22.47 5.06
CA GLU A 89 3.86 -21.96 5.95
C GLU A 89 3.27 -21.45 7.27
N ASP A 90 4.08 -21.45 8.33
CA ASP A 90 3.69 -20.88 9.61
C ASP A 90 3.50 -19.36 9.51
N LEU A 91 2.26 -18.92 9.72
CA LEU A 91 1.86 -17.52 9.68
C LEU A 91 2.14 -16.83 11.02
N GLU A 92 3.42 -16.70 11.37
CA GLU A 92 3.80 -15.99 12.60
C GLU A 92 3.32 -14.53 12.57
N PRO A 93 2.69 -14.02 13.64
CA PRO A 93 2.33 -12.61 13.75
C PRO A 93 3.58 -11.71 13.63
N SER A 94 3.48 -10.65 12.83
CA SER A 94 4.62 -9.75 12.56
C SER A 94 4.13 -8.33 12.28
N SER A 95 4.87 -7.31 12.71
CA SER A 95 4.64 -5.92 12.33
C SER A 95 5.41 -5.58 11.05
N VAL A 96 4.93 -4.59 10.28
CA VAL A 96 5.58 -4.16 9.04
C VAL A 96 5.79 -2.66 9.05
N THR A 97 7.00 -2.21 8.73
CA THR A 97 7.38 -0.80 8.61
C THR A 97 7.99 -0.56 7.25
N ALA A 98 7.46 0.42 6.52
CA ALA A 98 8.02 0.87 5.26
C ALA A 98 8.63 2.26 5.40
N TYR A 99 9.83 2.40 4.85
CA TYR A 99 10.60 3.62 4.77
C TYR A 99 10.54 4.14 3.34
N HIS A 100 9.90 5.29 3.15
CA HIS A 100 9.77 5.95 1.85
C HIS A 100 10.80 7.08 1.76
N LEU A 101 11.94 6.77 1.17
CA LEU A 101 13.16 7.57 1.15
C LEU A 101 13.20 8.46 -0.09
N SER A 102 13.42 9.75 0.09
CA SER A 102 13.73 10.69 -0.99
C SER A 102 15.24 10.74 -1.21
N ASN A 103 15.64 10.65 -2.47
CA ASN A 103 17.02 10.93 -2.89
C ASN A 103 17.17 12.36 -3.46
N SER A 104 16.17 13.21 -3.27
CA SER A 104 16.21 14.60 -3.73
C SER A 104 16.93 15.48 -2.70
N GLY A 105 17.94 16.24 -3.15
CA GLY A 105 18.59 17.27 -2.35
C GLY A 105 17.70 18.47 -2.00
N GLN A 106 16.47 18.51 -2.53
CA GLN A 106 15.48 19.55 -2.22
C GLN A 106 14.56 19.15 -1.04
N SER A 107 14.72 17.96 -0.46
CA SER A 107 13.93 17.52 0.68
C SER A 107 14.36 18.24 1.97
N ASN A 108 13.39 18.56 2.84
CA ASN A 108 13.63 19.30 4.07
C ASN A 108 13.03 18.53 5.26
N PRO A 109 13.83 18.14 6.28
CA PRO A 109 13.33 17.45 7.48
C PRO A 109 12.22 18.21 8.24
N LEU A 110 12.18 19.54 8.11
CA LEU A 110 11.19 20.40 8.77
C LEU A 110 9.93 20.62 7.93
N ASP A 111 9.94 20.27 6.65
CA ASP A 111 8.77 20.36 5.77
C ASP A 111 8.04 19.02 5.71
N GLN A 112 6.88 18.92 6.37
CA GLN A 112 6.06 17.72 6.35
C GLN A 112 5.59 17.32 4.93
N ARG A 113 5.49 18.27 4.00
CA ARG A 113 5.06 17.99 2.62
C ARG A 113 6.20 17.41 1.77
N ASN A 114 7.44 17.75 2.10
CA ASN A 114 8.64 17.31 1.36
C ASN A 114 9.72 16.75 2.29
N SER A 115 9.29 15.91 3.23
CA SER A 115 10.22 15.25 4.17
C SER A 115 11.13 14.28 3.42
N PRO A 116 12.44 14.21 3.72
CA PRO A 116 13.37 13.23 3.15
C PRO A 116 12.96 11.79 3.45
N LEU A 117 12.19 11.56 4.52
CA LEU A 117 11.71 10.25 4.92
C LEU A 117 10.24 10.32 5.37
N ALA A 118 9.41 9.45 4.80
CA ALA A 118 8.09 9.13 5.36
C ALA A 118 8.11 7.68 5.85
N ILE A 119 7.54 7.44 7.03
CA ILE A 119 7.47 6.11 7.64
C ILE A 119 6.01 5.68 7.65
N TYR A 120 5.73 4.49 7.12
CA TYR A 120 4.42 3.86 7.17
C TYR A 120 4.53 2.61 8.02
N HIS A 121 3.82 2.59 9.15
CA HIS A 121 3.86 1.49 10.09
C HIS A 121 2.51 0.77 10.11
N LEU A 122 2.55 -0.56 9.97
CA LEU A 122 1.45 -1.48 10.18
C LEU A 122 1.75 -2.27 11.45
N PRO A 123 1.06 -1.97 12.56
CA PRO A 123 1.25 -2.70 13.80
C PRO A 123 0.70 -4.13 13.69
N LEU A 124 1.05 -4.96 14.66
CA LEU A 124 0.71 -6.39 14.71
C LEU A 124 -0.79 -6.66 14.53
N GLU A 125 -1.63 -5.80 15.08
CA GLU A 125 -3.08 -5.95 14.98
C GLU A 125 -3.56 -5.75 13.54
N MET A 126 -2.94 -4.82 12.79
CA MET A 126 -3.33 -4.53 11.41
C MET A 126 -2.82 -5.60 10.46
N THR A 127 -1.60 -6.10 10.68
CA THR A 127 -1.08 -7.22 9.90
C THR A 127 -1.83 -8.51 10.22
N GLY A 128 -2.24 -8.74 11.47
CA GLY A 128 -3.12 -9.84 11.87
C GLY A 128 -4.49 -9.78 11.19
N PHE A 129 -5.13 -8.61 11.18
CA PHE A 129 -6.37 -8.40 10.41
C PHE A 129 -6.17 -8.68 8.91
N LEU A 130 -5.09 -8.17 8.32
CA LEU A 130 -4.78 -8.38 6.91
C LEU A 130 -4.50 -9.86 6.57
N LYS A 131 -3.85 -10.60 7.47
CA LYS A 131 -3.70 -12.06 7.37
C LYS A 131 -5.06 -12.75 7.41
N GLY A 132 -5.95 -12.34 8.32
CA GLY A 132 -7.30 -12.87 8.41
C GLY A 132 -8.11 -12.71 7.12
N VAL A 133 -8.07 -11.53 6.47
CA VAL A 133 -8.83 -11.28 5.24
C VAL A 133 -8.31 -12.04 4.01
N VAL A 134 -7.08 -12.57 4.06
CA VAL A 134 -6.51 -13.43 3.00
C VAL A 134 -7.14 -14.83 3.01
N SER A 135 -7.65 -15.27 4.17
CA SER A 135 -8.27 -16.59 4.31
C SER A 135 -9.50 -16.76 3.41
N PRO A 136 -9.82 -18.01 2.97
CA PRO A 136 -10.93 -18.26 2.05
C PRO A 136 -12.30 -17.75 2.55
N VAL A 137 -12.48 -17.68 3.87
CA VAL A 137 -13.73 -17.24 4.52
C VAL A 137 -14.04 -15.77 4.24
N TYR A 138 -13.01 -14.92 4.16
CA TYR A 138 -13.15 -13.46 4.08
C TYR A 138 -12.68 -12.87 2.75
N ARG A 139 -11.88 -13.61 1.99
CA ARG A 139 -11.20 -13.14 0.77
C ARG A 139 -12.13 -12.51 -0.24
N GLU A 140 -13.25 -13.16 -0.57
CA GLU A 140 -14.16 -12.68 -1.60
C GLU A 140 -14.78 -11.32 -1.21
N ALA A 141 -15.29 -11.22 0.02
CA ALA A 141 -15.87 -9.99 0.54
C ALA A 141 -14.82 -8.87 0.61
N TRP A 142 -13.59 -9.18 1.04
CA TRP A 142 -12.50 -8.19 1.08
C TRP A 142 -12.12 -7.71 -0.32
N GLN A 143 -12.00 -8.62 -1.28
CA GLN A 143 -11.69 -8.27 -2.68
C GLN A 143 -12.81 -7.43 -3.32
N ALA A 144 -14.08 -7.70 -3.00
CA ALA A 144 -15.18 -6.87 -3.47
C ALA A 144 -15.09 -5.43 -2.94
N LEU A 145 -14.80 -5.26 -1.64
CA LEU A 145 -14.55 -3.96 -1.03
C LEU A 145 -13.33 -3.25 -1.64
N ALA A 146 -12.22 -3.96 -1.77
CA ALA A 146 -10.98 -3.42 -2.34
C ALA A 146 -11.18 -2.98 -3.80
N ARG A 147 -11.87 -3.78 -4.63
CA ARG A 147 -12.21 -3.42 -6.01
C ARG A 147 -13.03 -2.13 -6.08
N ARG A 148 -13.96 -1.94 -5.15
CA ARG A 148 -14.83 -0.77 -5.12
C ARG A 148 -14.17 0.49 -4.55
N ALA A 149 -13.04 0.35 -3.85
CA ALA A 149 -12.30 1.43 -3.20
C ALA A 149 -11.15 2.01 -4.05
N TRP A 150 -10.97 1.54 -5.29
CA TRP A 150 -10.03 2.15 -6.23
C TRP A 150 -10.44 3.57 -6.60
N GLN A 151 -9.43 4.46 -6.61
CA GLN A 151 -9.55 5.81 -7.14
C GLN A 151 -10.21 5.82 -8.53
N LEU A 152 -11.12 6.75 -8.79
CA LEU A 152 -11.79 6.85 -10.07
C LEU A 152 -10.87 7.52 -11.11
N ALA A 153 -11.03 7.13 -12.37
CA ALA A 153 -10.39 7.80 -13.49
C ALA A 153 -10.77 9.29 -13.49
N ARG A 154 -9.79 10.19 -13.53
CA ARG A 154 -10.06 11.62 -13.72
C ARG A 154 -10.37 11.86 -15.20
N PRO A 155 -11.48 12.56 -15.54
CA PRO A 155 -11.67 13.01 -16.91
C PRO A 155 -10.54 13.96 -17.28
N LYS A 156 -9.81 13.68 -18.38
CA LYS A 156 -8.71 14.53 -18.86
C LYS A 156 -9.24 15.96 -19.08
N LYS A 157 -8.80 16.93 -18.26
CA LYS A 157 -9.00 18.35 -18.57
C LYS A 157 -8.15 18.66 -19.81
N LYS A 158 -8.77 18.83 -20.99
CA LYS A 158 -8.09 19.32 -22.19
C LYS A 158 -7.47 20.69 -21.88
N ARG A 159 -6.15 20.76 -21.71
CA ARG A 159 -5.43 22.04 -21.75
C ARG A 159 -5.38 22.49 -23.22
N LYS A 160 -5.80 23.74 -23.46
CA LYS A 160 -5.81 24.35 -24.80
C LYS A 160 -4.35 24.60 -25.20
N GLY A 161 -3.84 23.83 -26.16
CA GLY A 161 -2.50 24.03 -26.76
C GLY A 161 -1.50 22.88 -26.61
N ASP A 162 -1.88 21.73 -26.03
CA ASP A 162 -0.94 20.62 -25.86
C ASP A 162 -0.86 19.77 -27.15
N VAL A 163 0.19 20.00 -27.93
CA VAL A 163 0.56 19.17 -29.08
C VAL A 163 1.42 18.03 -28.57
N GLY A 164 0.78 16.88 -28.36
CA GLY A 164 1.41 15.57 -28.49
C GLY A 164 2.70 15.32 -27.72
N ILE A 165 2.65 15.34 -26.39
CA ILE A 165 3.50 14.45 -25.58
C ILE A 165 2.56 13.43 -24.94
N GLN A 166 2.54 12.23 -25.52
CA GLN A 166 1.89 11.07 -24.90
C GLN A 166 2.72 10.68 -23.67
N ASP A 167 2.49 11.34 -22.54
CA ASP A 167 2.81 10.72 -21.26
C ASP A 167 1.84 9.54 -21.11
N ASP A 168 2.40 8.34 -21.17
CA ASP A 168 1.78 7.02 -20.97
C ASP A 168 1.33 6.83 -19.51
N ASP A 169 0.70 7.85 -18.92
CA ASP A 169 -0.03 7.73 -17.68
C ASP A 169 -1.37 7.08 -18.04
N ASN A 170 -1.28 5.76 -18.29
CA ASN A 170 -2.44 4.87 -18.36
C ASN A 170 -3.37 5.27 -17.23
N ASN A 171 -4.65 5.42 -17.56
CA ASN A 171 -5.74 5.85 -16.68
C ASN A 171 -6.02 4.85 -15.52
N GLU A 172 -5.03 4.03 -15.17
CA GLU A 172 -5.03 3.07 -14.09
C GLU A 172 -4.97 3.80 -12.74
N PRO A 173 -5.78 3.37 -11.77
CA PRO A 173 -5.86 4.03 -10.48
C PRO A 173 -4.58 3.79 -9.66
N ARG A 174 -3.97 4.87 -9.14
CA ARG A 174 -2.74 4.75 -8.35
C ARG A 174 -3.02 4.35 -6.90
N ARG A 175 -4.19 4.70 -6.36
CA ARG A 175 -4.53 4.58 -4.94
C ARG A 175 -5.75 3.69 -4.72
N ASN A 176 -5.66 2.80 -3.75
CA ASN A 176 -6.81 2.11 -3.18
C ASN A 176 -7.14 2.75 -1.82
N LEU A 177 -8.27 3.47 -1.72
CA LEU A 177 -8.56 4.26 -0.51
C LEU A 177 -8.82 3.40 0.73
N LEU A 178 -9.30 2.16 0.54
CA LEU A 178 -9.42 1.19 1.64
C LEU A 178 -8.05 0.92 2.25
N TYR A 179 -7.05 0.66 1.42
CA TYR A 179 -5.68 0.38 1.86
C TYR A 179 -5.00 1.60 2.47
N GLU A 180 -5.20 2.77 1.85
CA GLU A 180 -4.62 4.03 2.33
C GLU A 180 -5.11 4.42 3.73
N ASP A 181 -6.38 4.15 4.04
CA ASP A 181 -6.99 4.47 5.32
C ASP A 181 -6.64 3.50 6.44
N LEU A 182 -6.12 2.29 6.15
CA LEU A 182 -5.61 1.38 7.17
C LEU A 182 -4.50 2.02 8.02
N PHE A 183 -3.69 2.90 7.41
CA PHE A 183 -2.63 3.66 8.08
C PHE A 183 -3.14 4.81 8.97
N ARG A 184 -4.45 4.94 9.14
CA ARG A 184 -5.09 5.90 10.06
C ARG A 184 -5.78 5.21 11.22
N LEU A 185 -5.55 3.91 11.37
CA LEU A 185 -6.07 3.10 12.46
C LEU A 185 -5.05 3.05 13.60
N PRO A 186 -5.53 2.96 14.86
CA PRO A 186 -6.93 2.79 15.26
C PRO A 186 -7.74 4.10 15.35
N GLU A 187 -7.13 5.28 15.18
CA GLU A 187 -7.74 6.58 15.47
C GLU A 187 -9.03 6.83 14.68
N ASN A 188 -9.07 6.40 13.42
CA ASN A 188 -10.23 6.55 12.54
C ASN A 188 -11.08 5.27 12.40
N ALA A 189 -11.02 4.33 13.36
CA ALA A 189 -11.72 3.04 13.26
C ALA A 189 -13.24 3.18 13.04
N ALA A 190 -13.92 4.06 13.78
CA ALA A 190 -15.36 4.27 13.62
C ALA A 190 -15.70 4.75 12.19
N VAL A 191 -14.90 5.69 11.67
CA VAL A 191 -15.05 6.22 10.32
C VAL A 191 -14.73 5.15 9.26
N PHE A 192 -13.74 4.30 9.51
CA PHE A 192 -13.38 3.18 8.64
C PHE A 192 -14.54 2.18 8.51
N VAL A 193 -15.14 1.77 9.64
CA VAL A 193 -16.30 0.88 9.66
C VAL A 193 -17.48 1.50 8.92
N GLN A 194 -17.81 2.75 9.23
CA GLN A 194 -18.91 3.46 8.57
C GLN A 194 -18.72 3.52 7.05
N ARG A 195 -17.52 3.86 6.58
CA ARG A 195 -17.23 4.01 5.15
C ARG A 195 -17.18 2.69 4.41
N TYR A 196 -16.41 1.73 4.91
CA TYR A 196 -16.10 0.52 4.15
C TYR A 196 -17.05 -0.63 4.43
N PHE A 197 -17.50 -0.81 5.67
CA PHE A 197 -18.38 -1.93 6.04
C PHE A 197 -19.86 -1.56 6.03
N LEU A 198 -20.22 -0.34 6.42
CA LEU A 198 -21.61 0.14 6.38
C LEU A 198 -21.95 0.94 5.11
N ARG A 199 -20.96 1.15 4.24
CA ARG A 199 -21.11 1.83 2.94
C ARG A 199 -21.71 3.24 3.04
N ILE A 200 -21.45 3.92 4.15
CA ILE A 200 -21.89 5.30 4.36
C ILE A 200 -20.99 6.23 3.53
N PRO A 201 -21.56 7.05 2.64
CA PRO A 201 -20.77 7.91 1.78
C PRO A 201 -20.02 8.99 2.55
N GLN A 202 -18.87 9.38 2.00
CA GLN A 202 -18.17 10.58 2.41
C GLN A 202 -18.44 11.67 1.36
N PRO A 203 -19.34 12.64 1.61
CA PRO A 203 -19.75 13.60 0.58
C PRO A 203 -18.63 14.57 0.18
N TYR A 204 -17.69 14.84 1.10
CA TYR A 204 -16.56 15.74 0.90
C TYR A 204 -15.28 14.97 0.56
N GLY A 205 -14.59 15.39 -0.49
CA GLY A 205 -13.34 14.79 -0.94
C GLY A 205 -13.04 15.16 -2.39
N ASP A 206 -11.96 14.60 -2.92
CA ASP A 206 -11.57 14.81 -4.31
C ASP A 206 -12.62 14.23 -5.28
N GLU A 207 -12.64 14.70 -6.54
CA GLU A 207 -13.56 14.21 -7.58
C GLU A 207 -13.37 12.74 -7.93
N ASP A 208 -12.16 12.23 -7.74
CA ASP A 208 -11.77 10.87 -8.00
C ASP A 208 -11.92 9.94 -6.79
N ASP A 209 -12.53 10.41 -5.71
CA ASP A 209 -12.79 9.61 -4.52
C ASP A 209 -14.06 8.73 -4.72
N PRO A 210 -13.92 7.39 -4.87
CA PRO A 210 -15.05 6.49 -5.07
C PRO A 210 -16.07 6.49 -3.92
N ARG A 211 -15.67 6.91 -2.71
CA ARG A 211 -16.48 6.87 -1.48
C ARG A 211 -17.58 7.92 -1.46
N ARG A 212 -17.48 8.94 -2.31
CA ARG A 212 -18.55 9.93 -2.52
C ARG A 212 -19.81 9.31 -3.11
N ALA A 213 -19.61 8.27 -3.93
CA ALA A 213 -20.65 7.54 -4.61
C ALA A 213 -21.16 6.31 -3.85
N TYR A 214 -20.72 6.07 -2.60
CA TYR A 214 -21.24 4.94 -1.82
C TYR A 214 -22.70 5.16 -1.46
N ARG A 215 -23.47 4.07 -1.46
CA ARG A 215 -24.90 4.09 -1.17
C ARG A 215 -25.27 2.80 -0.45
N THR A 216 -25.52 2.90 0.85
CA THR A 216 -25.85 1.73 1.71
C THR A 216 -26.98 0.86 1.12
N LYS A 217 -28.02 1.47 0.54
CA LYS A 217 -29.14 0.73 -0.05
C LYS A 217 -28.81 0.01 -1.35
N GLU A 218 -27.86 0.53 -2.13
CA GLU A 218 -27.48 0.00 -3.44
C GLU A 218 -26.31 -0.99 -3.35
N GLU A 219 -25.54 -0.95 -2.26
CA GLU A 219 -24.32 -1.74 -2.04
C GLU A 219 -24.47 -2.70 -0.85
N LEU A 220 -25.68 -3.24 -0.64
CA LEU A 220 -25.98 -4.20 0.44
C LEU A 220 -25.15 -5.48 0.34
N ASP A 221 -24.82 -5.89 -0.88
CA ASP A 221 -23.97 -7.04 -1.21
C ASP A 221 -22.52 -6.88 -0.71
N LEU A 222 -22.07 -5.63 -0.54
CA LEU A 222 -20.74 -5.30 -0.02
C LEU A 222 -20.71 -5.20 1.51
N ILE A 223 -21.85 -5.24 2.19
CA ILE A 223 -21.93 -5.19 3.66
C ILE A 223 -21.68 -6.59 4.21
N SER A 224 -20.53 -6.77 4.87
CA SER A 224 -20.15 -8.05 5.50
C SER A 224 -19.97 -7.89 7.02
N TRP A 225 -20.90 -8.43 7.80
CA TRP A 225 -20.79 -8.49 9.25
C TRP A 225 -19.62 -9.36 9.70
N LYS A 226 -19.32 -10.45 8.98
CA LYS A 226 -18.17 -11.31 9.25
C LYS A 226 -16.84 -10.54 9.17
N LEU A 227 -16.66 -9.69 8.15
CA LEU A 227 -15.48 -8.82 8.06
C LEU A 227 -15.46 -7.76 9.16
N THR A 228 -16.63 -7.25 9.53
CA THR A 228 -16.76 -6.26 10.61
C THR A 228 -16.35 -6.86 11.95
N GLU A 229 -16.80 -8.09 12.25
CA GLU A 229 -16.43 -8.83 13.45
C GLU A 229 -14.91 -9.07 13.51
N LEU A 230 -14.33 -9.59 12.42
CA LEU A 230 -12.88 -9.79 12.31
C LEU A 230 -12.11 -8.49 12.55
N PHE A 231 -12.53 -7.39 11.92
CA PHE A 231 -11.88 -6.09 12.11
C PHE A 231 -11.97 -5.60 13.55
N VAL A 232 -13.15 -5.73 14.17
CA VAL A 232 -13.38 -5.29 15.53
C VAL A 232 -12.56 -6.09 16.53
N GLU A 233 -12.37 -7.39 16.31
CA GLU A 233 -11.50 -8.24 17.12
C GLU A 233 -10.07 -7.69 17.20
N TYR A 234 -9.43 -7.46 16.05
CA TYR A 234 -8.07 -6.94 16.00
C TYR A 234 -7.94 -5.49 16.46
N VAL A 235 -8.89 -4.61 16.10
CA VAL A 235 -8.81 -3.19 16.47
C VAL A 235 -9.08 -2.98 17.97
N LYS A 236 -9.96 -3.77 18.60
CA LYS A 236 -10.22 -3.68 20.04
C LYS A 236 -8.95 -3.91 20.84
N GLU A 237 -8.13 -4.88 20.48
CA GLU A 237 -6.85 -5.13 21.17
C GLU A 237 -5.91 -3.91 21.09
N SER A 238 -5.84 -3.27 19.93
CA SER A 238 -5.04 -2.06 19.72
C SER A 238 -5.53 -0.89 20.58
N ILE A 239 -6.86 -0.71 20.68
CA ILE A 239 -7.49 0.34 21.49
C ILE A 239 -7.27 0.05 22.99
N LEU A 240 -7.48 -1.19 23.44
CA LEU A 240 -7.32 -1.57 24.84
C LEU A 240 -5.87 -1.40 25.32
N LYS A 241 -4.88 -1.84 24.53
CA LYS A 241 -3.45 -1.66 24.88
C LYS A 241 -3.04 -0.20 25.07
N ARG A 242 -3.77 0.75 24.48
CA ARG A 242 -3.53 2.19 24.65
C ARG A 242 -4.14 2.78 25.92
N PHE A 243 -5.22 2.20 26.44
CA PHE A 243 -5.85 2.67 27.70
C PHE A 243 -5.10 2.18 28.95
N TYR A 244 -4.26 1.14 28.82
CA TYR A 244 -3.48 0.57 29.92
C TYR A 244 -1.98 0.97 29.90
N LYS A 245 -1.60 1.99 29.11
CA LYS A 245 -0.28 2.64 29.15
C LYS A 245 -0.42 4.06 29.67
#